data_AF-A0A2E5XSF8-F1
#
_entry.id   AF-A0A2E5XSF8-F1
#
_cell.length_a   1.000
_cell.length_b   1.000
_cell.length_c   1.000
_cell.angle_alpha   90.00
_cell.angle_beta   90.00
_cell.angle_gamma   90.00
#
_symmetry.space_group_name_H-M   'P 1'
#
loop_
_entity.id
_entity.type
_entity.pdbx_description
1 polymer ?
#
loop_
_entity_poly.entity_id
_entity_poly.type
_entity_poly.pdbx_seq_one_letter_code
_entity_poly.pdbx_strand_id
1 'polypeptide(L)'
;WYSGVEFEQYAFINRATGPYWWAYWAMMTCNVISPQLMWFKKLRTNIVFTFILALFVNIGMWFERFVIIVTSLHRDYLPSSWSMFSPTFVDIGIFVGSIGFFFVLFLLYSRTFPVIAQAELKTIVKSSSEQYKK
;
A
#
# COMPACT_ATOMS: atom_id res chain seq x y z
N TRP A 1 17.26 18.25 -0.06
CA TRP A 1 18.02 18.96 0.99
C TRP A 1 19.53 18.82 0.77
N TYR A 2 20.09 17.60 0.77
CA TYR A 2 21.53 17.37 0.56
C TYR A 2 22.04 17.74 -0.86
N SER A 3 21.23 17.48 -1.90
CA SER A 3 21.55 17.76 -3.31
C SER A 3 21.67 19.26 -3.66
N GLY A 4 21.07 20.15 -2.86
CA GLY A 4 21.12 21.60 -3.11
C GLY A 4 20.33 22.11 -4.33
N VAL A 5 19.78 21.23 -5.18
CA VAL A 5 19.03 21.61 -6.39
C VAL A 5 17.67 22.22 -6.03
N GLU A 6 17.43 23.47 -6.44
CA GLU A 6 16.19 24.22 -6.15
C GLU A 6 14.93 23.52 -6.68
N PHE A 7 15.00 22.90 -7.86
CA PHE A 7 13.88 22.15 -8.44
C PHE A 7 13.48 20.92 -7.61
N GLU A 8 14.46 20.20 -7.03
CA GLU A 8 14.16 19.07 -6.15
C GLU A 8 13.58 19.56 -4.82
N GLN A 9 14.12 20.65 -4.27
CA GLN A 9 13.58 21.26 -3.05
C GLN A 9 12.13 21.74 -3.26
N TYR A 10 11.86 22.38 -4.38
CA TYR A 10 10.51 22.80 -4.76
C TYR A 10 9.56 21.61 -4.94
N ALA A 11 10.00 20.53 -5.58
CA ALA A 11 9.19 19.33 -5.72
C ALA A 11 8.79 18.72 -4.36
N PHE A 12 9.71 18.67 -3.39
CA PHE A 12 9.40 18.22 -2.03
C PHE A 12 8.47 19.17 -1.27
N ILE A 13 8.68 20.48 -1.38
CA ILE A 13 7.80 21.48 -0.75
C ILE A 13 6.39 21.41 -1.35
N ASN A 14 6.29 21.31 -2.69
CA ASN A 14 5.02 21.18 -3.39
C ASN A 14 4.26 19.89 -3.01
N ARG A 15 4.97 18.80 -2.70
CA ARG A 15 4.32 17.59 -2.13
C ARG A 15 3.72 17.87 -0.75
N ALA A 16 4.41 18.63 0.10
CA ALA A 16 3.99 18.87 1.48
C ALA A 16 2.90 19.95 1.64
N THR A 17 2.93 21.01 0.83
CA THR A 17 2.04 22.19 0.96
C THR A 17 1.29 22.56 -0.33
N GLY A 18 1.56 21.88 -1.44
CA GLY A 18 0.91 22.15 -2.73
C GLY A 18 -0.49 21.55 -2.84
N PRO A 19 -1.11 21.54 -4.04
CA PRO A 19 -2.52 21.17 -4.22
C PRO A 19 -2.86 19.71 -3.84
N TYR A 20 -1.86 18.82 -3.81
CA TYR A 20 -1.99 17.42 -3.39
C TYR A 20 -1.46 17.15 -1.98
N TRP A 21 -1.38 18.18 -1.12
CA TRP A 21 -0.92 18.04 0.26
C TRP A 21 -1.68 16.96 1.03
N TRP A 22 -3.00 16.88 0.85
CA TRP A 22 -3.86 15.89 1.52
C TRP A 22 -3.44 14.44 1.21
N ALA A 23 -3.03 14.16 -0.03
CA ALA A 23 -2.55 12.84 -0.44
C ALA A 23 -1.19 12.51 0.17
N TYR A 24 -0.28 13.50 0.23
CA TYR A 24 1.03 13.33 0.86
C TYR A 24 0.93 13.12 2.37
N TRP A 25 0.11 13.91 3.07
CA TRP A 25 -0.13 13.75 4.49
C TRP A 25 -0.83 12.43 4.80
N ALA A 26 -1.83 12.03 4.01
CA ALA A 26 -2.49 10.73 4.16
C ALA A 26 -1.49 9.57 3.99
N MET A 27 -0.62 9.63 2.98
CA MET A 27 0.46 8.66 2.78
C MET A 27 1.40 8.59 3.99
N MET A 28 1.90 9.74 4.45
CA MET A 28 2.84 9.80 5.58
C MET A 28 2.19 9.29 6.87
N THR A 29 0.98 9.73 7.19
CA THR A 29 0.23 9.26 8.36
C THR A 29 -0.03 7.75 8.27
N CYS A 30 -0.53 7.24 7.15
CA CYS A 30 -0.84 5.82 7.03
C CYS A 30 0.41 4.93 7.04
N ASN A 31 1.47 5.30 6.33
CA ASN A 31 2.66 4.43 6.20
C ASN A 31 3.63 4.58 7.38
N VAL A 32 3.70 5.75 8.03
CA VAL A 32 4.59 5.95 9.18
C VAL A 32 3.92 5.55 10.48
N ILE A 33 2.64 5.88 10.70
CA ILE A 33 1.99 5.61 12.00
C ILE A 33 1.56 4.15 12.13
N SER A 34 1.03 3.53 11.07
CA SER A 34 0.56 2.14 11.13
C SER A 34 1.62 1.15 11.64
N PRO A 35 2.88 1.14 11.16
CA PRO A 35 3.89 0.23 11.71
C PRO A 35 4.30 0.59 13.14
N GLN A 36 4.21 1.85 13.56
CA GLN A 36 4.52 2.24 14.94
C GLN A 36 3.51 1.64 15.94
N LEU A 37 2.24 1.48 15.53
CA LEU A 37 1.22 0.84 16.35
C LEU A 37 1.47 -0.67 16.56
N MET A 38 2.28 -1.32 15.71
CA MET A 38 2.61 -2.76 15.81
C MET A 38 3.67 -3.07 16.90
N TRP A 39 4.33 -2.06 17.47
CA TRP A 39 5.25 -2.25 18.60
C TRP A 39 4.51 -2.68 19.87
N PHE A 40 3.25 -2.28 20.01
CA PHE A 40 2.43 -2.63 21.16
C PHE A 40 1.86 -4.05 20.99
N LYS A 41 2.35 -4.99 21.81
CA LYS A 41 1.91 -6.40 21.79
C LYS A 41 0.38 -6.53 21.86
N LYS A 42 -0.28 -5.71 22.68
CA LYS A 42 -1.75 -5.71 22.88
C LYS A 42 -2.51 -5.38 21.58
N LEU A 43 -1.94 -4.54 20.72
CA LEU A 43 -2.53 -4.16 19.44
C LEU A 43 -2.24 -5.21 18.36
N ARG A 44 -1.00 -5.70 18.30
CA ARG A 44 -0.57 -6.71 17.31
C ARG A 44 -1.31 -8.05 17.43
N THR A 45 -1.63 -8.48 18.65
CA THR A 45 -2.32 -9.77 18.88
C THR A 45 -3.83 -9.70 18.70
N ASN A 46 -4.39 -8.53 18.41
CA ASN A 46 -5.82 -8.38 18.16
C ASN A 46 -6.09 -8.47 16.65
N ILE A 47 -6.73 -9.55 16.21
CA ILE A 47 -6.97 -9.81 14.79
C ILE A 47 -7.83 -8.74 14.11
N VAL A 48 -8.80 -8.17 14.82
CA VAL A 48 -9.67 -7.11 14.29
C VAL A 48 -8.87 -5.84 14.06
N PHE A 49 -8.01 -5.49 15.01
CA PHE A 49 -7.14 -4.33 14.90
C PHE A 49 -6.14 -4.49 13.75
N THR A 50 -5.48 -5.64 13.65
CA THR A 50 -4.52 -5.93 12.59
C THR A 50 -5.18 -5.95 11.21
N PHE A 51 -6.42 -6.43 11.09
CA PHE A 51 -7.18 -6.40 9.84
C PHE A 51 -7.51 -4.97 9.40
N ILE A 52 -8.04 -4.14 10.30
CA ILE A 52 -8.32 -2.72 10.02
C ILE A 52 -7.02 -1.99 9.62
N LEU A 53 -5.93 -2.24 10.34
CA LEU A 53 -4.63 -1.63 10.05
C LEU A 53 -4.09 -2.06 8.68
N ALA A 54 -4.27 -3.32 8.27
CA ALA A 54 -3.87 -3.79 6.95
C ALA A 54 -4.62 -3.06 5.82
N LEU A 55 -5.89 -2.69 6.00
CA LEU A 55 -6.63 -1.87 5.03
C LEU A 55 -6.00 -0.48 4.89
N PHE A 56 -5.70 0.19 6.00
CA PHE A 56 -5.05 1.50 5.99
C PHE A 56 -3.67 1.46 5.35
N VAL A 57 -2.88 0.42 5.60
CA VAL A 57 -1.56 0.24 4.96
C VAL A 57 -1.71 0.09 3.44
N ASN A 58 -2.65 -0.73 2.96
CA ASN A 58 -2.87 -0.88 1.51
C ASN A 58 -3.27 0.44 0.85
N ILE A 59 -4.17 1.21 1.50
CA ILE A 59 -4.56 2.55 1.03
C ILE A 59 -3.36 3.50 1.04
N GLY A 60 -2.54 3.48 2.10
CA GLY A 60 -1.34 4.30 2.22
C GLY A 60 -0.29 4.01 1.15
N MET A 61 -0.05 2.74 0.83
CA MET A 61 0.85 2.32 -0.25
C MET A 61 0.34 2.72 -1.63
N TRP A 62 -0.99 2.70 -1.84
CA TRP A 62 -1.58 3.22 -3.06
C TRP A 62 -1.37 4.73 -3.18
N PHE A 63 -1.59 5.48 -2.09
CA PHE A 63 -1.30 6.92 -2.05
C PHE A 63 0.18 7.22 -2.27
N GLU A 64 1.11 6.37 -1.80
CA GLU A 64 2.54 6.52 -2.09
C GLU A 64 2.80 6.54 -3.59
N ARG A 65 2.25 5.56 -4.33
CA ARG A 65 2.41 5.49 -5.79
C ARG A 65 1.74 6.67 -6.49
N PHE A 66 0.55 7.06 -6.04
CA PHE A 66 -0.14 8.24 -6.56
C PHE A 66 0.68 9.53 -6.36
N VAL A 67 1.18 9.78 -5.15
CA VAL A 67 1.97 10.96 -4.82
C VAL A 67 3.26 10.96 -5.64
N ILE A 68 4.02 9.86 -5.69
CA ILE A 68 5.28 9.81 -6.45
C ILE A 68 5.06 10.15 -7.93
N ILE A 69 4.02 9.61 -8.56
CA ILE A 69 3.78 9.81 -9.99
C ILE A 69 3.17 11.19 -10.26
N VAL A 70 2.01 11.48 -9.67
CA VAL A 70 1.21 12.66 -10.04
C VAL A 70 1.87 13.96 -9.58
N THR A 71 2.43 14.00 -8.38
CA THR A 71 3.04 15.26 -7.89
C THR A 71 4.34 15.61 -8.60
N SER A 72 5.04 14.61 -9.16
CA SER A 72 6.26 14.82 -9.94
C SER A 72 5.96 15.27 -11.38
N LEU A 73 4.81 14.87 -11.94
CA LEU A 73 4.42 15.21 -13.31
C LEU A 73 3.59 16.51 -13.39
N HIS A 74 2.79 16.81 -12.36
CA HIS A 74 1.95 18.02 -12.32
C HIS A 74 2.77 19.32 -12.34
N ARG A 75 3.95 19.31 -11.70
CA ARG A 75 4.87 20.45 -11.62
C ARG A 75 6.26 20.02 -12.09
N ASP A 76 6.46 20.08 -13.41
CA ASP A 76 7.73 19.89 -14.10
C ASP A 76 8.62 21.16 -14.01
N TYR A 77 9.87 21.05 -14.47
CA TYR A 77 10.81 22.14 -14.75
C TYR A 77 10.22 23.37 -15.43
N LEU A 78 9.29 23.22 -16.40
CA LEU A 78 8.64 24.35 -17.08
C LEU A 78 7.30 24.76 -16.43
N PRO A 79 7.18 26.01 -15.92
CA PRO A 79 5.94 26.52 -15.34
C PRO A 79 4.74 26.55 -16.30
N SER A 80 4.99 26.68 -17.61
CA SER A 80 3.94 26.72 -18.64
C SER A 80 3.21 25.39 -18.83
N SER A 81 3.83 24.27 -18.43
CA SER A 81 3.28 22.91 -18.59
C SER A 81 2.53 22.41 -17.36
N TRP A 82 2.37 23.26 -16.34
CA TRP A 82 1.75 22.87 -15.09
C TRP A 82 0.25 22.61 -15.24
N SER A 83 -0.20 21.38 -14.96
CA SER A 83 -1.58 20.96 -15.21
C SER A 83 -2.13 20.03 -14.14
N MET A 84 -3.32 20.31 -13.62
CA MET A 84 -3.93 19.52 -12.55
C MET A 84 -4.46 18.18 -13.08
N PHE A 85 -4.22 17.10 -12.34
CA PHE A 85 -4.80 15.79 -12.60
C PHE A 85 -6.06 15.57 -11.76
N SER A 86 -7.18 15.30 -12.43
CA SER A 86 -8.42 14.84 -11.82
C SER A 86 -8.86 13.56 -12.51
N PRO A 87 -8.98 12.43 -11.80
CA PRO A 87 -9.38 11.17 -12.41
C PRO A 87 -10.82 11.26 -12.93
N THR A 88 -11.07 10.61 -14.05
CA THR A 88 -12.40 10.45 -14.63
C THR A 88 -13.12 9.25 -14.02
N PHE A 89 -14.43 9.15 -14.25
CA PHE A 89 -15.20 7.98 -13.79
C PHE A 89 -14.67 6.66 -14.40
N VAL A 90 -14.09 6.71 -15.60
CA VAL A 90 -13.53 5.55 -16.29
C VAL A 90 -12.29 5.04 -15.57
N ASP A 91 -11.41 5.94 -15.11
CA ASP A 91 -10.20 5.58 -14.35
C ASP A 91 -10.55 4.84 -13.05
N ILE A 92 -11.56 5.35 -12.34
CA ILE A 92 -12.07 4.74 -11.11
C ILE A 92 -12.76 3.40 -11.42
N GLY A 93 -13.53 3.34 -12.51
CA GLY A 93 -14.20 2.11 -12.97
C GLY A 93 -13.22 1.00 -13.30
N ILE A 94 -12.12 1.29 -13.99
CA ILE A 94 -11.06 0.32 -14.29
C ILE A 94 -10.38 -0.15 -13.01
N PHE A 95 -10.08 0.76 -12.08
CA PHE A 95 -9.49 0.41 -10.79
C PHE A 95 -10.39 -0.53 -9.98
N VAL A 96 -11.65 -0.18 -9.78
CA VAL A 96 -12.63 -1.04 -9.08
C VAL A 96 -12.85 -2.36 -9.84
N GLY A 97 -12.88 -2.31 -11.18
CA GLY A 97 -12.99 -3.48 -12.03
C GLY A 97 -11.83 -4.46 -11.83
N SER A 98 -10.60 -3.97 -11.70
CA SER A 98 -9.42 -4.80 -11.41
C SER A 98 -9.49 -5.51 -10.05
N ILE A 99 -10.04 -4.83 -9.03
CA ILE A 99 -10.26 -5.41 -7.70
C ILE A 99 -11.32 -6.52 -7.80
N GLY A 100 -12.43 -6.25 -8.50
CA GLY A 100 -13.48 -7.24 -8.73
C GLY A 100 -12.95 -8.47 -9.48
N PHE A 101 -12.18 -8.26 -10.55
CA PHE A 101 -11.59 -9.33 -11.34
C PHE A 101 -10.59 -10.17 -10.52
N PHE A 102 -9.77 -9.53 -9.68
CA PHE A 102 -8.90 -10.22 -8.73
C PHE A 102 -9.71 -11.15 -7.80
N PHE A 103 -10.80 -10.65 -7.20
CA PHE A 103 -11.64 -11.47 -6.33
C PHE A 103 -12.33 -12.62 -7.07
N VAL A 104 -12.79 -12.40 -8.31
CA VAL A 104 -13.39 -13.47 -9.13
C VAL A 104 -12.38 -14.61 -9.34
N LEU A 105 -11.15 -14.29 -9.74
CA LEU A 105 -10.11 -15.29 -9.94
C LEU A 105 -9.69 -15.96 -8.63
N PHE A 106 -9.56 -15.19 -7.54
CA PHE A 106 -9.21 -15.71 -6.23
C PHE A 106 -10.28 -16.65 -5.65
N LEU A 107 -11.57 -16.33 -5.81
CA LEU A 107 -12.69 -17.17 -5.40
C LEU A 107 -12.82 -18.44 -6.26
N LEU A 108 -12.54 -18.33 -7.56
CA LEU A 108 -12.49 -19.50 -8.44
C LEU A 108 -11.36 -20.43 -8.00
N TYR A 109 -10.16 -19.88 -7.76
CA TYR A 109 -9.01 -20.62 -7.27
C TYR A 109 -9.29 -21.32 -5.94
N SER A 110 -9.87 -20.62 -4.96
CA SER A 110 -10.14 -21.18 -3.64
C SER A 110 -11.17 -22.30 -3.65
N ARG A 111 -12.04 -22.34 -4.67
CA ARG A 111 -13.02 -23.41 -4.87
C ARG A 111 -12.46 -24.61 -5.64
N THR A 112 -11.59 -24.39 -6.63
CA THR A 112 -11.12 -25.48 -7.51
C THR A 112 -9.81 -26.12 -7.06
N PHE A 113 -8.94 -25.39 -6.35
CA PHE A 113 -7.62 -25.87 -5.94
C PHE A 113 -7.51 -26.00 -4.40
N PRO A 114 -6.68 -26.94 -3.89
CA PRO A 114 -6.39 -27.02 -2.47
C PRO A 114 -5.60 -25.76 -2.03
N VAL A 115 -6.20 -24.97 -1.14
CA VAL A 115 -5.63 -23.67 -0.68
C VAL A 115 -4.31 -23.84 0.07
N ILE A 116 -4.05 -25.02 0.65
CA ILE A 116 -2.84 -25.30 1.43
C ILE A 116 -2.05 -26.44 0.80
N ALA A 117 -0.74 -26.22 0.61
CA ALA A 117 0.20 -27.20 0.07
C ALA A 117 0.37 -28.39 1.03
N GLN A 118 -0.28 -29.52 0.71
CA GLN A 118 -0.28 -30.72 1.55
C GLN A 118 1.10 -31.39 1.66
N ALA A 119 1.95 -31.26 0.64
CA ALA A 119 3.30 -31.83 0.66
C ALA A 119 4.17 -31.16 1.75
N GLU A 120 4.14 -29.83 1.82
CA GLU A 120 4.88 -29.03 2.81
C GLU A 120 4.32 -29.18 4.22
N LEU A 121 2.99 -29.24 4.37
CA LEU A 121 2.40 -29.44 5.69
C LEU A 121 2.87 -30.75 6.34
N LYS A 122 2.98 -31.83 5.55
CA LYS A 122 3.37 -33.15 6.06
C LYS A 122 4.83 -33.19 6.52
N THR A 123 5.73 -32.47 5.87
CA THR A 123 7.15 -32.41 6.26
C THR A 123 7.32 -31.62 7.56
N ILE A 124 6.64 -30.49 7.70
CA ILE A 124 6.69 -29.63 8.90
C ILE A 124 6.13 -30.37 10.12
N VAL A 125 4.96 -31.01 9.99
CA VAL A 125 4.34 -31.74 11.11
C VAL A 125 5.23 -32.88 11.59
N LYS A 126 5.87 -33.61 10.67
CA LYS A 126 6.81 -34.68 11.02
C LYS A 126 8.02 -34.13 11.78
N SER A 127 8.63 -33.05 11.29
CA SER A 127 9.77 -32.40 11.94
C SER A 127 9.43 -31.88 13.35
N SER A 128 8.31 -31.16 13.51
CA SER A 128 7.87 -30.67 14.82
C SER A 128 7.56 -31.80 15.79
N SER A 129 7.02 -32.93 15.31
CA SER A 129 6.73 -34.12 16.14
C SER A 129 7.99 -34.85 16.60
N GLU A 130 9.01 -34.93 15.75
CA GLU A 130 10.32 -35.50 16.12
C GLU A 130 11.05 -34.61 17.12
N GLN A 131 10.90 -33.29 17.02
CA GLN A 131 11.49 -32.33 17.95
C GLN A 131 10.83 -32.34 19.34
N TYR A 132 9.52 -32.61 19.42
CA TYR A 132 8.79 -32.77 20.68
C TYR A 132 9.10 -34.09 21.41
N LYS A 133 9.60 -35.10 20.71
CA LYS A 133 9.99 -36.39 21.29
C LYS A 133 11.41 -36.40 21.91
N LYS A 134 12.21 -35.35 21.71
CA LYS A 134 13.50 -35.14 22.37
C LYS A 134 13.33 -34.27 23.60
#